data_AF-A0A428W588-F1
#
_entry.id   AF-A0A428W588-F1
#
_cell.length_a   1.000
_cell.length_b   1.000
_cell.length_c   1.000
_cell.angle_alpha   90.00
_cell.angle_beta   90.00
_cell.angle_gamma   90.00
#
_symmetry.space_group_name_H-M   'P 1'
#
loop_
_entity.id
_entity.type
_entity.pdbx_description
1 polymer ?
#
loop_
_entity_poly.entity_id
_entity_poly.type
_entity_poly.pdbx_seq_one_letter_code
_entity_poly.pdbx_strand_id
1 'polypeptide(L)'
;MAAPSSEAERQRDKERTRADILAVATREFADKGYTGARVDEIAARTSTTKRMIYYYFGGKEQLYIAVLEQAYSAIRALEKQVDVEHLAPEDALRQLAGLTFDHHEANPDFIRLVSIENIHHAEHLAQSEILAGLADPALGGLTVVLQRGRAAGRFRADADPLDVHMIISSFCVFRLANRHTFQAIFGRDMLDPARREHYRTMLGDLVIDYLTA
;
A
#
# COMPACT_ATOMS: atom_id res chain seq x y z
N MET A 1 23.06 -36.10 18.69
CA MET A 1 22.75 -35.81 17.28
C MET A 1 21.34 -35.26 17.23
N ALA A 2 21.15 -34.00 16.83
CA ALA A 2 19.80 -33.48 16.58
C ALA A 2 19.21 -34.22 15.37
N ALA A 3 17.97 -34.69 15.48
CA ALA A 3 17.28 -35.32 14.37
C ALA A 3 17.20 -34.34 13.18
N PRO A 4 17.31 -34.82 11.92
CA PRO A 4 17.13 -33.95 10.77
C PRO A 4 15.72 -33.35 10.82
N SER A 5 15.62 -32.02 10.68
CA SER A 5 14.34 -31.34 10.63
C SER A 5 13.45 -31.92 9.54
N SER A 6 12.14 -31.92 9.74
CA SER A 6 11.19 -32.32 8.70
C SER A 6 11.23 -31.34 7.51
N GLU A 7 10.80 -31.80 6.33
CA GLU A 7 10.72 -30.94 5.15
C GLU A 7 9.80 -29.72 5.37
N ALA A 8 8.70 -29.93 6.10
CA ALA A 8 7.79 -28.88 6.51
C ALA A 8 8.43 -27.85 7.46
N GLU A 9 9.30 -28.28 8.39
CA GLU A 9 10.05 -27.36 9.25
C GLU A 9 11.05 -26.52 8.46
N ARG A 10 11.78 -27.14 7.53
CA ARG A 10 12.70 -26.41 6.64
C ARG A 10 11.96 -25.37 5.79
N GLN A 11 10.79 -25.71 5.27
CA GLN A 11 10.00 -24.79 4.46
C GLN A 11 9.51 -23.59 5.30
N ARG A 12 9.00 -23.83 6.52
CA ARG A 12 8.60 -22.74 7.43
C ARG A 12 9.77 -21.83 7.82
N ASP A 13 10.95 -22.40 8.07
CA ASP A 13 12.15 -21.61 8.38
C ASP A 13 12.56 -20.72 7.19
N LYS A 14 12.43 -21.23 5.95
CA LYS A 14 12.69 -20.45 4.74
C LYS A 14 11.71 -19.28 4.59
N GLU A 15 10.42 -19.54 4.77
CA GLU A 15 9.37 -18.51 4.70
C GLU A 15 9.56 -17.44 5.77
N ARG A 16 9.86 -17.84 7.01
CA ARG A 16 10.17 -16.91 8.11
C ARG A 16 11.38 -16.04 7.78
N THR A 17 12.44 -16.65 7.24
CA THR A 17 13.65 -15.91 6.85
C THR A 17 13.36 -14.92 5.72
N ARG A 18 12.59 -15.33 4.71
CA ARG A 18 12.19 -14.47 3.60
C ARG A 18 11.37 -13.26 4.10
N ALA A 19 10.42 -13.50 5.01
CA ALA A 19 9.60 -12.46 5.60
C ALA A 19 10.42 -11.47 6.46
N ASP A 20 11.37 -11.97 7.27
CA ASP A 20 12.28 -11.15 8.07
C ASP A 20 13.13 -10.21 7.18
N ILE A 21 13.70 -10.74 6.09
CA ILE A 21 14.45 -9.95 5.12
C ILE A 21 13.58 -8.85 4.53
N LEU A 22 12.36 -9.16 4.07
CA LEU A 22 11.46 -8.18 3.47
C LEU A 22 11.06 -7.09 4.46
N ALA A 23 10.77 -7.45 5.72
CA ALA A 23 10.40 -6.48 6.75
C ALA A 23 11.54 -5.49 7.06
N VAL A 24 12.77 -5.98 7.18
CA VAL A 24 13.95 -5.13 7.42
C VAL A 24 14.28 -4.28 6.18
N ALA A 25 14.25 -4.89 4.99
CA ALA A 25 14.49 -4.20 3.74
C ALA A 25 13.47 -3.08 3.48
N THR A 26 12.19 -3.32 3.79
CA THR A 26 11.11 -2.32 3.67
C THR A 26 11.48 -1.03 4.40
N ARG A 27 11.88 -1.14 5.67
CA ARG A 27 12.30 0.01 6.48
C ARG A 27 13.54 0.69 5.92
N GLU A 28 14.56 -0.11 5.57
CA GLU A 28 15.82 0.42 5.03
C GLU A 28 15.61 1.23 3.74
N PHE A 29 14.80 0.70 2.82
CA PHE A 29 14.48 1.39 1.57
C PHE A 29 13.54 2.58 1.78
N ALA A 30 12.56 2.48 2.68
CA ALA A 30 11.70 3.61 3.01
C ALA A 30 12.51 4.76 3.63
N ASP A 31 13.51 4.46 4.45
CA ASP A 31 14.34 5.48 5.12
C ASP A 31 15.35 6.11 4.17
N LYS A 32 16.06 5.30 3.37
CA LYS A 32 17.24 5.75 2.61
C LYS A 32 17.04 5.82 1.10
N GLY A 33 15.87 5.41 0.60
CA GLY A 33 15.63 5.25 -0.84
C GLY A 33 16.39 4.05 -1.43
N TYR A 34 16.12 3.76 -2.71
CA TYR A 34 16.82 2.69 -3.41
C TYR A 34 18.33 2.92 -3.43
N THR A 35 18.80 4.08 -3.89
CA THR A 35 20.24 4.37 -4.00
C THR A 35 20.97 4.30 -2.65
N GLY A 36 20.39 4.86 -1.59
CA GLY A 36 21.03 4.99 -0.28
C GLY A 36 21.07 3.71 0.55
N ALA A 37 20.08 2.83 0.41
CA ALA A 37 20.01 1.58 1.18
C ALA A 37 21.17 0.62 0.82
N ARG A 38 21.74 -0.09 1.81
CA ARG A 38 22.80 -1.08 1.56
C ARG A 38 22.39 -2.47 2.00
N VAL A 39 22.64 -3.48 1.15
CA VAL A 39 22.36 -4.89 1.48
C VAL A 39 23.13 -5.35 2.73
N ASP A 40 24.30 -4.78 2.97
CA ASP A 40 25.08 -5.06 4.19
C ASP A 40 24.37 -4.56 5.46
N GLU A 41 23.73 -3.39 5.40
CA GLU A 41 22.95 -2.83 6.52
C GLU A 41 21.66 -3.63 6.74
N ILE A 42 21.01 -4.07 5.65
CA ILE A 42 19.85 -4.97 5.73
C ILE A 42 20.28 -6.28 6.40
N ALA A 43 21.36 -6.91 5.94
CA ALA A 43 21.86 -8.17 6.50
C ALA A 43 22.17 -8.03 8.00
N ALA A 44 22.85 -6.95 8.41
CA ALA A 44 23.19 -6.69 9.80
C ALA A 44 21.98 -6.52 10.72
N ARG A 45 20.81 -6.17 10.17
CA ARG A 45 19.55 -5.96 10.91
C ARG A 45 18.59 -7.15 10.80
N THR A 46 18.87 -8.13 9.96
CA THR A 46 18.11 -9.39 9.83
C THR A 46 18.71 -10.51 10.67
N SER A 47 17.92 -11.56 10.93
CA SER A 47 18.41 -12.82 11.52
C SER A 47 19.14 -13.71 10.50
N THR A 48 19.70 -13.14 9.43
CA THR A 48 20.29 -13.89 8.31
C THR A 48 21.61 -13.29 7.85
N THR A 49 22.19 -13.84 6.79
CA THR A 49 23.45 -13.35 6.20
C THR A 49 23.21 -12.67 4.86
N LYS A 50 24.16 -11.81 4.43
CA LYS A 50 24.16 -11.23 3.08
C LYS A 50 23.97 -12.31 2.01
N ARG A 51 24.68 -13.44 2.13
CA ARG A 51 24.57 -14.58 1.19
C ARG A 51 23.13 -15.09 1.07
N MET A 52 22.38 -15.14 2.17
CA MET A 52 20.98 -15.57 2.14
C MET A 52 20.07 -14.56 1.45
N ILE A 53 20.34 -13.25 1.56
CA ILE A 53 19.61 -12.23 0.80
C ILE A 53 19.78 -12.45 -0.71
N TYR A 54 21.02 -12.65 -1.17
CA TYR A 54 21.26 -12.99 -2.58
C TYR A 54 20.63 -14.33 -2.99
N TYR A 55 20.60 -15.32 -2.09
CA TYR A 55 19.93 -16.59 -2.35
C TYR A 55 18.41 -16.43 -2.54
N TYR A 56 17.74 -15.64 -1.72
CA TYR A 56 16.28 -15.47 -1.79
C TYR A 56 15.82 -14.49 -2.86
N PHE A 57 16.60 -13.45 -3.11
CA PHE A 57 16.16 -12.32 -3.94
C PHE A 57 17.06 -12.05 -5.13
N GLY A 58 18.24 -12.67 -5.27
CA GLY A 58 19.12 -12.48 -6.43
C GLY A 58 19.93 -11.17 -6.42
N GLY A 59 19.50 -10.14 -5.69
CA GLY A 59 20.22 -8.88 -5.61
C GLY A 59 19.46 -7.78 -4.88
N LYS A 60 20.07 -6.59 -4.81
CA LYS A 60 19.46 -5.41 -4.19
C LYS A 60 18.22 -4.94 -4.95
N GLU A 61 18.31 -4.89 -6.28
CA GLU A 61 17.23 -4.45 -7.16
C GLU A 61 16.02 -5.38 -7.04
N GLN A 62 16.22 -6.68 -7.18
CA GLN A 62 15.15 -7.67 -7.06
C GLN A 62 14.59 -7.76 -5.64
N LEU A 63 15.41 -7.51 -4.60
CA LEU A 63 14.91 -7.35 -3.23
C LEU A 63 14.02 -6.10 -3.11
N TYR A 64 14.41 -4.99 -3.74
CA TYR A 64 13.62 -3.77 -3.73
C TYR A 64 12.29 -3.93 -4.46
N ILE A 65 12.29 -4.56 -5.63
CA ILE A 65 11.09 -4.93 -6.37
C ILE A 65 10.18 -5.82 -5.51
N ALA A 66 10.74 -6.85 -4.86
CA ALA A 66 9.97 -7.72 -3.97
C ALA A 66 9.36 -6.98 -2.76
N VAL A 67 10.03 -5.95 -2.25
CA VAL A 67 9.49 -5.05 -1.21
C VAL A 67 8.30 -4.25 -1.74
N LEU A 68 8.41 -3.67 -2.94
CA LEU A 68 7.30 -2.95 -3.59
C LEU A 68 6.11 -3.89 -3.82
N GLU A 69 6.35 -5.07 -4.39
CA GLU A 69 5.34 -6.11 -4.61
C GLU A 69 4.59 -6.47 -3.33
N GLN A 70 5.31 -6.72 -2.24
CA GLN A 70 4.68 -7.04 -0.96
C GLN A 70 3.82 -5.87 -0.45
N ALA A 71 4.34 -4.64 -0.51
CA ALA A 71 3.66 -3.47 0.02
C ALA A 71 2.35 -3.17 -0.74
N TYR A 72 2.39 -3.21 -2.08
CA TYR A 72 1.19 -3.05 -2.90
C TYR A 72 0.21 -4.23 -2.74
N SER A 73 0.70 -5.46 -2.66
CA SER A 73 -0.18 -6.63 -2.49
C SER A 73 -0.96 -6.60 -1.16
N ALA A 74 -0.36 -6.05 -0.10
CA ALA A 74 -0.99 -5.96 1.22
C ALA A 74 -2.28 -5.13 1.20
N ILE A 75 -2.27 -3.94 0.59
CA ILE A 75 -3.47 -3.11 0.49
C ILE A 75 -4.53 -3.75 -0.43
N ARG A 76 -4.12 -4.33 -1.56
CA ARG A 76 -5.04 -4.97 -2.51
C ARG A 76 -5.75 -6.18 -1.90
N ALA A 77 -5.07 -6.91 -1.03
CA ALA A 77 -5.67 -8.02 -0.30
C ALA A 77 -6.76 -7.55 0.68
N LEU A 78 -6.59 -6.38 1.30
CA LEU A 78 -7.59 -5.79 2.20
C LEU A 78 -8.79 -5.25 1.43
N GLU A 79 -8.57 -4.53 0.33
CA GLU A 79 -9.65 -3.99 -0.51
C GLU A 79 -10.58 -5.09 -1.03
N LYS A 80 -10.05 -6.27 -1.37
CA LYS A 80 -10.82 -7.45 -1.78
C LYS A 80 -11.75 -8.02 -0.70
N GLN A 81 -11.54 -7.66 0.57
CA GLN A 81 -12.38 -8.13 1.69
C GLN A 81 -13.63 -7.26 1.88
N VAL A 82 -13.72 -6.12 1.20
CA VAL A 82 -14.92 -5.28 1.28
C VAL A 82 -16.05 -5.94 0.52
N ASP A 83 -17.21 -6.06 1.16
CA ASP A 83 -18.42 -6.64 0.56
C ASP A 83 -19.12 -5.64 -0.38
N VAL A 84 -18.45 -5.37 -1.49
CA VAL A 84 -18.89 -4.42 -2.52
C VAL A 84 -20.15 -4.86 -3.27
N GLU A 85 -20.56 -6.12 -3.15
CA GLU A 85 -21.72 -6.69 -3.83
C GLU A 85 -23.03 -6.52 -3.05
N HIS A 86 -22.98 -6.64 -1.72
CA HIS A 86 -24.19 -6.64 -0.90
C HIS A 86 -24.45 -5.32 -0.17
N LEU A 87 -23.40 -4.52 0.11
CA LEU A 87 -23.57 -3.20 0.71
C LEU A 87 -24.27 -2.22 -0.25
N ALA A 88 -24.92 -1.19 0.30
CA ALA A 88 -25.36 -0.05 -0.51
C ALA A 88 -24.13 0.59 -1.18
N PRO A 89 -24.22 1.06 -2.44
CA PRO A 89 -23.08 1.61 -3.16
C PRO A 89 -22.34 2.70 -2.40
N GLU A 90 -23.06 3.58 -1.70
CA GLU A 90 -22.48 4.64 -0.88
C GLU A 90 -21.68 4.10 0.30
N ASP A 91 -22.21 3.09 0.99
CA ASP A 91 -21.57 2.49 2.17
C ASP A 91 -20.34 1.67 1.77
N ALA A 92 -20.43 0.92 0.68
CA ALA A 92 -19.29 0.20 0.11
C ALA A 92 -18.14 1.16 -0.22
N LEU A 93 -18.45 2.32 -0.81
CA LEU A 93 -17.45 3.30 -1.19
C LEU A 93 -16.82 4.00 0.02
N ARG A 94 -17.62 4.37 1.03
CA ARG A 94 -17.09 4.87 2.30
C ARG A 94 -16.19 3.84 2.98
N GLN A 95 -16.54 2.55 2.91
CA GLN A 95 -15.74 1.49 3.48
C GLN A 95 -14.41 1.29 2.73
N LEU A 96 -14.42 1.33 1.40
CA LEU A 96 -13.20 1.31 0.59
C LEU A 96 -12.30 2.50 0.92
N ALA A 97 -12.84 3.71 0.93
CA ALA A 97 -12.09 4.93 1.26
C ALA A 97 -11.52 4.89 2.69
N GLY A 98 -12.33 4.45 3.66
CA GLY A 98 -11.91 4.27 5.05
C GLY A 98 -10.81 3.22 5.20
N LEU A 99 -10.90 2.09 4.49
CA LEU A 99 -9.89 1.05 4.50
C LEU A 99 -8.57 1.54 3.91
N THR A 100 -8.60 2.25 2.78
CA THR A 100 -7.40 2.86 2.19
C THR A 100 -6.76 3.85 3.17
N PHE A 101 -7.57 4.70 3.81
CA PHE A 101 -7.14 5.65 4.85
C PHE A 101 -6.44 4.94 6.01
N ASP A 102 -7.11 3.92 6.58
CA ASP A 102 -6.62 3.17 7.74
C ASP A 102 -5.31 2.43 7.39
N HIS A 103 -5.24 1.83 6.19
CA HIS A 103 -4.04 1.14 5.73
C HIS A 103 -2.86 2.08 5.54
N HIS A 104 -3.06 3.22 4.86
CA HIS A 104 -1.98 4.17 4.60
C HIS A 104 -1.40 4.69 5.93
N GLU A 105 -2.26 5.08 6.86
CA GLU A 105 -1.84 5.58 8.18
C GLU A 105 -1.07 4.52 9.00
N ALA A 106 -1.49 3.26 8.93
CA ALA A 106 -0.80 2.16 9.61
C ALA A 106 0.52 1.74 8.93
N ASN A 107 0.74 2.10 7.67
CA ASN A 107 1.88 1.68 6.86
C ASN A 107 2.61 2.88 6.23
N PRO A 108 3.22 3.78 7.03
CA PRO A 108 3.90 4.98 6.50
C PRO A 108 5.07 4.64 5.56
N ASP A 109 5.74 3.50 5.76
CA ASP A 109 6.82 3.03 4.89
C ASP A 109 6.33 2.80 3.46
N PHE A 110 5.10 2.33 3.27
CA PHE A 110 4.50 2.19 1.94
C PHE A 110 4.42 3.54 1.22
N ILE A 111 3.98 4.60 1.90
CA ILE A 111 3.89 5.94 1.28
C ILE A 111 5.25 6.50 0.93
N ARG A 112 6.26 6.23 1.76
CA ARG A 112 7.65 6.62 1.48
C ARG A 112 8.17 5.89 0.25
N LEU A 113 7.96 4.58 0.15
CA LEU A 113 8.34 3.77 -1.02
C LEU A 113 7.67 4.26 -2.31
N VAL A 114 6.36 4.52 -2.26
CA VAL A 114 5.61 5.11 -3.38
C VAL A 114 6.17 6.48 -3.76
N SER A 115 6.52 7.32 -2.79
CA SER A 115 7.10 8.63 -3.04
C SER A 115 8.49 8.54 -3.69
N ILE A 116 9.32 7.59 -3.24
CA ILE A 116 10.64 7.32 -3.83
C ILE A 116 10.49 6.88 -5.29
N GLU A 117 9.59 5.93 -5.58
CA GLU A 117 9.36 5.49 -6.95
C GLU A 117 8.83 6.63 -7.82
N ASN A 118 7.95 7.50 -7.32
CA ASN A 118 7.50 8.66 -8.09
C ASN A 118 8.62 9.67 -8.39
N ILE A 119 9.54 9.92 -7.43
CA ILE A 119 10.73 10.75 -7.67
C ILE A 119 11.61 10.16 -8.78
N HIS A 120 11.68 8.82 -8.84
CA HIS A 120 12.47 8.07 -9.81
C HIS A 120 11.65 7.56 -11.00
N HIS A 121 10.50 8.17 -11.28
CA HIS A 121 9.68 7.85 -12.46
C HIS A 121 9.29 6.37 -12.61
N ALA A 122 9.01 5.70 -11.49
CA ALA A 122 8.61 4.30 -11.40
C ALA A 122 9.60 3.30 -12.02
N GLU A 123 10.91 3.63 -12.00
CA GLU A 123 11.99 2.84 -12.61
C GLU A 123 11.97 1.35 -12.22
N HIS A 124 11.71 1.04 -10.94
CA HIS A 124 11.72 -0.34 -10.45
C HIS A 124 10.32 -0.95 -10.49
N LEU A 125 9.30 -0.16 -10.18
CA LEU A 125 7.91 -0.58 -10.22
C LEU A 125 7.53 -1.07 -11.63
N ALA A 126 7.98 -0.37 -12.67
CA ALA A 126 7.73 -0.73 -14.06
C ALA A 126 8.37 -2.06 -14.50
N GLN A 127 9.34 -2.58 -13.74
CA GLN A 127 10.00 -3.86 -14.03
C GLN A 127 9.24 -5.07 -13.45
N SER A 128 8.27 -4.84 -12.55
CA SER A 128 7.53 -5.93 -11.91
C SER A 128 6.31 -6.34 -12.74
N GLU A 129 6.34 -7.57 -13.23
CA GLU A 129 5.17 -8.20 -13.87
C GLU A 129 4.00 -8.38 -12.88
N ILE A 130 4.29 -8.59 -11.60
CA ILE A 130 3.28 -8.73 -10.55
C ILE A 130 2.53 -7.42 -10.36
N LEU A 131 3.26 -6.29 -10.28
CA LEU A 131 2.66 -4.97 -10.08
C LEU A 131 1.90 -4.50 -11.33
N ALA A 132 2.34 -4.86 -12.53
CA ALA A 132 1.61 -4.58 -13.77
C ALA A 132 0.17 -5.15 -13.75
N GLY A 133 -0.05 -6.27 -13.05
CA GLY A 133 -1.37 -6.90 -12.87
C GLY A 133 -2.20 -6.37 -11.70
N LEU A 134 -1.71 -5.41 -10.90
CA LEU A 134 -2.43 -4.92 -9.71
C LEU A 134 -3.47 -3.83 -9.98
N ALA A 135 -3.51 -3.26 -11.19
CA ALA A 135 -4.53 -2.29 -11.58
C ALA A 135 -5.95 -2.91 -11.48
N ASP A 136 -6.13 -4.13 -11.97
CA ASP A 136 -7.42 -4.83 -11.95
C ASP A 136 -7.96 -5.06 -10.52
N PRO A 137 -7.18 -5.60 -9.57
CA PRO A 137 -7.59 -5.67 -8.16
C PRO A 137 -7.96 -4.33 -7.52
N ALA A 138 -7.21 -3.26 -7.82
CA ALA A 138 -7.43 -1.94 -7.23
C ALA A 138 -8.75 -1.32 -7.71
N LEU A 139 -9.06 -1.52 -8.98
CA LEU A 139 -10.19 -0.90 -9.65
C LEU A 139 -11.43 -1.80 -9.66
N GLY A 140 -11.29 -3.11 -9.48
CA GLY A 140 -12.40 -4.06 -9.59
C GLY A 140 -13.52 -3.76 -8.60
N GLY A 141 -13.18 -3.57 -7.32
CA GLY A 141 -14.18 -3.22 -6.28
C GLY A 141 -14.89 -1.90 -6.58
N LEU A 142 -14.11 -0.86 -6.93
CA LEU A 142 -14.67 0.45 -7.31
C LEU A 142 -15.56 0.36 -8.55
N THR A 143 -15.16 -0.43 -9.55
CA THR A 143 -15.93 -0.64 -10.79
C THR A 143 -17.29 -1.25 -10.48
N VAL A 144 -17.34 -2.29 -9.65
CA VAL A 144 -18.61 -2.92 -9.21
C VAL A 144 -19.50 -1.91 -8.48
N VAL A 145 -18.95 -1.18 -7.52
CA VAL A 145 -19.70 -0.18 -6.73
C VAL A 145 -20.26 0.92 -7.63
N LEU A 146 -19.44 1.46 -8.53
CA LEU A 146 -19.83 2.53 -9.45
C LEU A 146 -20.91 2.07 -10.44
N GLN A 147 -20.79 0.85 -10.98
CA GLN A 147 -21.81 0.27 -11.85
C GLN A 147 -23.16 0.10 -11.13
N ARG A 148 -23.14 -0.43 -9.90
CA ARG A 148 -24.36 -0.61 -9.08
C ARG A 148 -25.01 0.73 -8.74
N GLY A 149 -24.22 1.73 -8.33
CA GLY A 149 -24.72 3.06 -8.02
C GLY A 149 -25.30 3.80 -9.23
N ARG A 150 -24.71 3.63 -10.42
CA ARG A 150 -25.26 4.13 -11.69
C ARG A 150 -26.57 3.46 -12.05
N ALA A 151 -26.64 2.13 -11.96
CA ALA A 151 -27.86 1.37 -12.26
C ALA A 151 -29.02 1.76 -11.34
N ALA A 152 -28.71 2.15 -10.08
CA ALA A 152 -29.66 2.65 -9.12
C ALA A 152 -30.00 4.15 -9.29
N GLY A 153 -29.39 4.85 -10.27
CA GLY A 153 -29.59 6.29 -10.49
C GLY A 153 -29.03 7.18 -9.38
N ARG A 154 -28.09 6.66 -8.56
CA ARG A 154 -27.52 7.36 -7.40
C ARG A 154 -26.18 8.02 -7.71
N PHE A 155 -25.42 7.48 -8.68
CA PHE A 155 -24.12 8.02 -9.08
C PHE A 155 -24.14 8.54 -10.52
N ARG A 156 -23.32 9.57 -10.77
CA ARG A 156 -23.06 10.13 -12.09
C ARG A 156 -22.54 9.09 -13.09
N ALA A 157 -22.98 9.24 -14.34
CA ALA A 157 -22.71 8.27 -15.40
C ALA A 157 -21.26 8.30 -15.93
N ASP A 158 -20.53 9.39 -15.71
CA ASP A 158 -19.18 9.65 -16.22
C ASP A 158 -18.06 9.40 -15.20
N ALA A 159 -18.38 8.97 -13.97
CA ALA A 159 -17.38 8.66 -12.94
C ALA A 159 -16.38 7.55 -13.34
N ASP A 160 -15.11 7.90 -13.59
CA ASP A 160 -14.09 6.89 -13.87
C ASP A 160 -13.60 6.20 -12.56
N PRO A 161 -13.49 4.85 -12.51
CA PRO A 161 -12.99 4.16 -11.32
C PRO A 161 -11.57 4.57 -10.92
N LEU A 162 -10.70 4.88 -11.88
CA LEU A 162 -9.34 5.34 -11.63
C LEU A 162 -9.35 6.76 -11.07
N ASP A 163 -10.24 7.64 -11.53
CA ASP A 163 -10.39 8.98 -10.95
C ASP A 163 -10.83 8.91 -9.48
N VAL A 164 -11.79 8.03 -9.17
CA VAL A 164 -12.23 7.81 -7.79
C VAL A 164 -11.10 7.24 -6.93
N HIS A 165 -10.35 6.26 -7.45
CA HIS A 165 -9.16 5.73 -6.79
C HIS A 165 -8.12 6.82 -6.53
N MET A 166 -7.88 7.68 -7.51
CA MET A 166 -6.95 8.80 -7.43
C MET A 166 -7.39 9.82 -6.36
N ILE A 167 -8.67 10.18 -6.28
CA ILE A 167 -9.20 11.10 -5.26
C ILE A 167 -8.95 10.53 -3.86
N ILE A 168 -9.33 9.27 -3.62
CA ILE A 168 -9.14 8.59 -2.34
C ILE A 168 -7.65 8.58 -1.97
N SER A 169 -6.81 8.11 -2.90
CA SER A 169 -5.38 7.95 -2.67
C SER A 169 -4.69 9.30 -2.47
N SER A 170 -5.08 10.34 -3.19
CA SER A 170 -4.49 11.67 -3.10
C SER A 170 -4.63 12.24 -1.68
N PHE A 171 -5.82 12.15 -1.08
CA PHE A 171 -6.03 12.61 0.28
C PHE A 171 -5.19 11.81 1.29
N CYS A 172 -5.22 10.48 1.18
CA CYS A 172 -4.48 9.59 2.08
C CYS A 172 -2.96 9.80 1.98
N VAL A 173 -2.41 9.83 0.75
CA VAL A 173 -0.99 10.04 0.50
C VAL A 173 -0.56 11.42 0.97
N PHE A 174 -1.30 12.48 0.64
CA PHE A 174 -0.93 13.85 1.02
C PHE A 174 -0.85 14.02 2.53
N ARG A 175 -1.79 13.45 3.30
CA ARG A 175 -1.76 13.50 4.78
C ARG A 175 -0.44 12.98 5.36
N LEU A 176 0.18 12.01 4.71
CA LEU A 176 1.39 11.33 5.20
C LEU A 176 2.64 11.95 4.59
N ALA A 177 2.71 12.06 3.26
CA ALA A 177 3.87 12.57 2.53
C ALA A 177 4.16 14.04 2.86
N ASN A 178 3.13 14.85 3.10
CA ASN A 178 3.24 16.28 3.38
C ASN A 178 3.07 16.62 4.86
N ARG A 179 2.98 15.63 5.77
CA ARG A 179 2.74 15.84 7.21
C ARG A 179 3.66 16.92 7.80
N HIS A 180 4.97 16.77 7.60
CA HIS A 180 5.97 17.63 8.22
C HIS A 180 5.98 19.06 7.66
N THR A 181 5.86 19.20 6.34
CA THR A 181 5.81 20.51 5.69
C THR A 181 4.51 21.24 6.02
N PHE A 182 3.38 20.52 6.06
CA PHE A 182 2.10 21.08 6.43
C PHE A 182 2.07 21.52 7.90
N GLN A 183 2.64 20.73 8.82
CA GLN A 183 2.81 21.13 10.21
C GLN A 183 3.69 22.38 10.33
N ALA A 184 4.81 22.44 9.62
CA ALA A 184 5.74 23.57 9.71
C ALA A 184 5.13 24.88 9.18
N ILE A 185 4.34 24.80 8.10
CA ILE A 185 3.77 25.98 7.42
C ILE A 185 2.46 26.43 8.08
N PHE A 186 1.58 25.48 8.44
CA PHE A 186 0.21 25.76 8.89
C PHE A 186 -0.04 25.44 10.36
N GLY A 187 0.96 24.91 11.08
CA GLY A 187 0.83 24.54 12.49
C GLY A 187 -0.13 23.37 12.75
N ARG A 188 -0.42 22.55 11.73
CA ARG A 188 -1.42 21.47 11.80
C ARG A 188 -0.83 20.10 11.46
N ASP A 189 -0.88 19.18 12.43
CA ASP A 189 -0.46 17.80 12.22
C ASP A 189 -1.62 17.05 11.57
N MET A 190 -1.43 16.63 10.32
CA MET A 190 -2.45 15.89 9.59
C MET A 190 -2.70 14.51 10.19
N LEU A 191 -1.80 13.99 11.04
CA LEU A 191 -1.95 12.73 11.78
C LEU A 191 -2.35 12.91 13.25
N ASP A 192 -2.84 14.10 13.64
CA ASP A 192 -3.38 14.33 14.98
C ASP A 192 -4.51 13.33 15.30
N PRO A 193 -4.37 12.47 16.34
CA PRO A 193 -5.37 11.49 16.71
C PRO A 193 -6.74 12.11 17.02
N ALA A 194 -6.79 13.34 17.53
CA ALA A 194 -8.04 14.04 17.83
C ALA A 194 -8.84 14.40 16.58
N ARG A 195 -8.20 14.38 15.39
CA ARG A 195 -8.80 14.73 14.10
C ARG A 195 -8.89 13.55 13.15
N ARG A 196 -8.35 12.39 13.53
CA ARG A 196 -8.33 11.19 12.71
C ARG A 196 -9.72 10.83 12.18
N GLU A 197 -10.71 10.71 13.07
CA GLU A 197 -12.08 10.33 12.66
C GLU A 197 -12.70 11.39 11.75
N HIS A 198 -12.54 12.67 12.08
CA HIS A 198 -13.00 13.76 11.23
C HIS A 198 -12.45 13.64 9.79
N TYR A 199 -11.16 13.38 9.61
CA TYR A 199 -10.57 13.22 8.28
C TYR A 199 -11.04 11.95 7.58
N ARG A 200 -11.23 10.87 8.32
CA ARG A 200 -11.72 9.60 7.79
C ARG A 200 -13.17 9.75 7.27
N THR A 201 -14.05 10.39 8.04
CA THR A 201 -15.42 10.70 7.63
C THR A 201 -15.43 11.67 6.43
N MET A 202 -14.66 12.76 6.52
CA MET A 202 -14.59 13.78 5.47
C MET A 202 -14.13 13.20 4.13
N LEU A 203 -13.20 12.24 4.12
CA LEU A 203 -12.79 11.56 2.89
C LEU A 203 -13.95 10.79 2.26
N GLY A 204 -14.70 10.03 3.06
CA GLY A 204 -15.86 9.28 2.58
C GLY A 204 -16.92 10.21 2.00
N ASP A 205 -17.23 11.30 2.69
CA ASP A 205 -18.23 12.29 2.24
C ASP A 205 -17.78 13.02 0.98
N LEU A 206 -16.51 13.44 0.89
CA LEU A 206 -15.95 14.07 -0.32
C LEU A 206 -16.13 13.21 -1.57
N VAL A 207 -15.88 11.90 -1.44
CA VAL A 207 -16.02 10.95 -2.55
C VAL A 207 -17.49 10.77 -2.94
N ILE A 208 -18.40 10.71 -1.98
CA ILE A 208 -19.84 10.60 -2.24
C ILE A 208 -20.39 11.89 -2.89
N ASP A 209 -20.01 13.05 -2.38
CA ASP A 209 -20.41 14.34 -2.92
C ASP A 209 -19.97 14.48 -4.39
N TYR A 210 -18.73 14.08 -4.72
CA TYR A 210 -18.25 14.06 -6.11
C TYR A 210 -19.11 13.20 -7.05
N LEU A 211 -19.61 12.06 -6.56
CA LEU A 211 -20.39 11.11 -7.36
C LEU A 211 -21.87 11.45 -7.48
N THR A 212 -22.39 12.23 -6.54
CA THR A 212 -23.83 12.57 -6.44
C THR A 212 -24.14 14.00 -6.87
N ALA A 213 -23.12 14.85 -7.04
CA ALA A 213 -23.22 16.21 -7.57
C ALA A 213 -23.48 16.27 -9.08
#